data_AF-A0A9W5W7E3-F1
#
_entry.id   AF-A0A9W5W7E3-F1
#
_cell.length_a   1.000
_cell.length_b   1.000
_cell.length_c   1.000
_cell.angle_alpha   90.00
_cell.angle_beta   90.00
_cell.angle_gamma   90.00
#
_symmetry.space_group_name_H-M   'P 1'
#
loop_
_entity.id
_entity.type
_entity.pdbx_description
1 polymer ?
#
loop_
_entity_poly.entity_id
_entity_poly.type
_entity_poly.pdbx_seq_one_letter_code
_entity_poly.pdbx_strand_id
1 'polypeptide(L)'
;MNNSIRLFTGIALPEPIRSELRSRLPEWRRKLVFERWPEAEKRPYHPHLTIARKYKGTDRWDASMMDDGFTPLSIMVHETVLFQSSLGRSSMYEIIHRSPLG
;
A
#
# COMPACT_ATOMS: atom_id res chain seq x y z
N MET A 1 -26.96 9.97 -5.30
CA MET A 1 -26.05 9.27 -4.38
C MET A 1 -24.94 8.62 -5.21
N ASN A 2 -23.78 9.27 -5.35
CA ASN A 2 -22.65 8.72 -6.12
C ASN A 2 -21.91 7.71 -5.24
N ASN A 3 -22.33 6.45 -5.32
CA ASN A 3 -21.65 5.35 -4.66
C ASN A 3 -20.34 5.07 -5.43
N SER A 4 -19.26 5.73 -5.03
CA SER A 4 -17.94 5.58 -5.66
C SER A 4 -17.37 4.22 -5.31
N ILE A 5 -17.73 3.21 -6.08
CA ILE A 5 -17.19 1.85 -5.95
C ILE A 5 -15.68 1.93 -6.20
N ARG A 6 -14.90 1.44 -5.23
CA ARG A 6 -13.45 1.28 -5.32
C ARG A 6 -13.13 -0.20 -5.29
N LEU A 7 -12.40 -0.66 -6.28
CA LEU A 7 -11.92 -2.04 -6.37
C LEU A 7 -10.42 -2.04 -6.09
N PHE A 8 -9.99 -2.99 -5.27
CA PHE A 8 -8.59 -3.15 -4.90
C PHE A 8 -8.29 -4.64 -4.79
N THR A 9 -7.06 -5.03 -5.17
CA THR A 9 -6.54 -6.37 -4.90
C THR A 9 -5.46 -6.29 -3.83
N GLY A 10 -5.46 -7.20 -2.87
CA GLY A 10 -4.58 -7.17 -1.69
C GLY A 10 -3.47 -8.22 -1.76
N ILE A 11 -2.22 -7.83 -1.49
CA ILE A 11 -1.11 -8.74 -1.19
C ILE A 11 -0.58 -8.38 0.20
N ALA A 12 -0.63 -9.28 1.17
CA ALA A 12 -0.05 -9.04 2.49
C ALA A 12 1.46 -8.78 2.39
N LEU A 13 1.98 -7.74 3.08
CA LEU A 13 3.42 -7.50 3.15
C LEU A 13 4.01 -8.68 3.94
N PRO A 14 5.01 -9.39 3.41
CA PRO A 14 5.61 -10.51 4.14
C PRO A 14 6.08 -10.09 5.53
N GLU A 15 5.86 -10.96 6.52
CA GLU A 15 6.18 -10.68 7.93
C GLU A 15 7.66 -10.28 8.17
N PRO A 16 8.67 -10.86 7.48
CA PRO A 16 10.06 -10.42 7.64
C PRO A 16 10.25 -8.92 7.35
N ILE A 17 9.58 -8.39 6.32
CA ILE A 17 9.67 -6.98 5.94
C ILE A 17 8.96 -6.10 6.97
N ARG A 18 7.80 -6.55 7.47
CA ARG A 18 7.08 -5.84 8.54
C ARG A 18 7.92 -5.74 9.82
N SER A 19 8.58 -6.83 10.19
CA SER A 19 9.46 -6.89 11.36
C SER A 19 10.63 -5.91 11.21
N GLU A 20 11.29 -5.90 10.06
CA GLU A 20 12.40 -4.99 9.75
C GLU A 20 11.99 -3.51 9.80
N LEU A 21 10.83 -3.15 9.24
CA LEU A 21 10.34 -1.77 9.32
C LEU A 21 9.99 -1.36 10.76
N ARG A 22 9.37 -2.28 11.51
CA ARG A 22 9.01 -2.05 12.92
C ARG A 22 10.23 -1.86 13.81
N SER A 23 11.33 -2.58 13.56
CA SER A 23 12.56 -2.47 14.35
C SER A 23 13.24 -1.09 14.19
N ARG A 24 13.07 -0.42 13.04
CA ARG A 24 13.65 0.90 12.73
C ARG A 24 12.85 2.09 13.30
N LEU A 25 11.55 1.91 13.52
CA LEU A 25 10.65 2.98 13.99
C LEU A 25 11.12 3.71 15.27
N PRO A 26 11.64 3.04 16.32
CA PRO A 26 12.09 3.74 17.53
C PRO A 26 13.23 4.71 17.26
N GLU A 27 14.16 4.38 16.38
CA GLU A 27 15.26 5.28 16.02
C GLU A 27 14.77 6.46 15.19
N TRP A 28 13.94 6.22 14.19
CA TRP A 28 13.35 7.27 13.37
C TRP A 28 12.50 8.23 14.20
N ARG A 29 11.76 7.74 15.20
CA ARG A 29 11.01 8.57 16.17
C ARG A 29 11.86 9.55 16.95
N ARG A 30 13.14 9.22 17.20
CA ARG A 30 14.07 10.13 17.85
C ARG A 30 14.65 11.17 16.89
N LYS A 31 14.85 10.79 15.63
CA LYS A 31 15.55 11.61 14.62
C LYS A 31 14.60 12.55 13.86
N LEU A 32 13.36 12.15 13.65
CA LEU A 32 12.40 12.84 12.79
C LEU A 32 11.29 13.48 13.64
N VAL A 33 11.04 14.76 13.42
CA VAL A 33 10.11 15.56 14.24
C VAL A 33 8.70 15.54 13.64
N PHE A 34 8.17 14.33 13.38
CA PHE A 34 6.79 14.18 12.91
C PHE A 34 5.81 14.25 14.08
N GLU A 35 4.72 15.01 13.91
CA GLU A 35 3.64 15.16 14.89
C GLU A 35 2.94 13.82 15.19
N ARG A 36 2.82 12.96 14.18
CA ARG A 36 2.13 11.67 14.26
C ARG A 36 2.97 10.57 13.64
N TRP A 37 3.08 9.47 14.39
CA TRP A 37 3.66 8.23 13.93
C TRP A 37 2.56 7.19 13.77
N PRO A 38 2.70 6.22 12.85
CA PRO A 38 1.79 5.09 12.83
C PRO A 38 1.82 4.42 14.21
N GLU A 39 0.68 4.46 14.90
CA GLU A 39 0.41 3.53 16.00
C GLU A 39 0.41 2.11 15.43
N ALA A 40 0.54 1.09 16.28
CA ALA A 40 0.29 -0.27 15.84
C ALA A 40 -1.11 -0.30 15.22
N GLU A 41 -1.17 -0.37 13.89
CA GLU A 41 -2.40 -0.26 13.15
C GLU A 41 -3.30 -1.40 13.65
N LYS A 42 -4.38 -1.06 14.39
CA LYS A 42 -5.30 -2.08 14.94
C LYS A 42 -5.98 -2.86 13.83
N ARG A 43 -6.04 -2.28 12.63
CA ARG A 43 -6.39 -2.97 11.40
C ARG A 43 -5.17 -3.71 10.87
N PRO A 44 -5.29 -4.99 10.50
CA PRO A 44 -4.22 -5.69 9.84
C PRO A 44 -3.83 -4.91 8.57
N TYR A 45 -2.54 -4.63 8.44
CA TYR A 45 -2.01 -3.96 7.25
C TYR A 45 -2.14 -4.90 6.05
N HIS A 46 -3.07 -4.58 5.15
CA HIS A 46 -3.25 -5.25 3.86
C HIS A 46 -2.75 -4.31 2.76
N PRO A 47 -1.46 -4.41 2.34
CA PRO A 47 -1.04 -3.76 1.12
C PRO A 47 -1.97 -4.20 0.01
N HIS A 48 -2.47 -3.23 -0.74
CA HIS A 48 -3.35 -3.49 -1.86
C HIS A 48 -2.88 -2.66 -3.03
N LEU A 49 -2.85 -3.30 -4.19
CA LEU A 49 -2.72 -2.61 -5.45
C LEU A 49 -4.12 -2.12 -5.84
N THR A 50 -4.30 -0.81 -5.88
CA THR A 50 -5.50 -0.23 -6.48
C THR A 50 -5.40 -0.39 -8.00
N ILE A 51 -6.20 -1.28 -8.58
CA ILE A 51 -6.20 -1.55 -10.02
C ILE A 51 -7.15 -0.63 -10.79
N ALA A 52 -8.25 -0.21 -10.18
CA ALA A 52 -9.25 0.65 -10.82
C ALA A 52 -9.98 1.51 -9.78
N ARG A 53 -10.41 2.71 -10.20
CA ARG A 53 -11.21 3.64 -9.38
C ARG A 53 -12.30 4.25 -10.24
N LYS A 54 -13.42 4.67 -9.61
CA LYS A 54 -14.52 5.39 -10.26
C LYS A 54 -15.13 4.58 -11.41
N TYR A 55 -15.66 3.38 -11.12
CA TYR A 55 -16.40 2.59 -12.10
C TYR A 55 -17.50 3.46 -12.76
N LYS A 56 -17.53 3.47 -14.10
CA LYS A 56 -18.45 4.29 -14.91
C LYS A 56 -19.50 3.48 -15.67
N GLY A 57 -19.55 2.16 -15.47
CA GLY A 57 -20.56 1.32 -16.11
C GLY A 57 -21.97 1.66 -15.62
N THR A 58 -22.96 1.41 -16.47
CA THR A 58 -24.38 1.58 -16.14
C THR A 58 -24.95 0.39 -15.38
N ASP A 59 -24.35 -0.79 -15.57
CA ASP A 59 -24.76 -2.02 -14.90
C ASP A 59 -24.15 -2.13 -13.49
N ARG A 60 -24.80 -2.92 -12.63
CA ARG A 60 -24.21 -3.26 -11.32
C ARG A 60 -22.90 -4.01 -11.55
N TRP A 61 -21.88 -3.63 -10.80
CA TRP A 61 -20.61 -4.35 -10.80
C TRP A 61 -20.84 -5.81 -10.39
N ASP A 62 -20.35 -6.74 -11.22
CA ASP A 62 -20.36 -8.17 -10.94
C ASP A 62 -18.91 -8.66 -10.79
N ALA A 63 -18.61 -9.30 -9.66
CA ALA A 63 -17.29 -9.85 -9.38
C ALA A 63 -16.93 -11.02 -10.30
N SER A 64 -17.92 -11.70 -10.90
CA SER A 64 -17.71 -12.76 -11.88
C SER A 64 -16.93 -12.28 -13.12
N MET A 65 -16.95 -10.98 -13.40
CA MET A 65 -16.18 -10.36 -14.48
C MET A 65 -14.65 -10.42 -14.27
N MET A 66 -14.19 -10.79 -13.07
CA MET A 66 -12.77 -10.93 -12.72
C MET A 66 -12.41 -12.35 -12.27
N ASP A 67 -13.25 -13.34 -12.59
CA ASP A 67 -13.06 -14.74 -12.17
C ASP A 67 -12.06 -15.51 -13.05
N ASP A 68 -10.95 -14.86 -13.40
CA ASP A 68 -9.88 -15.47 -14.20
C ASP A 68 -8.95 -16.36 -13.34
N GLY A 69 -9.13 -16.32 -12.01
CA GLY A 69 -8.23 -16.93 -11.04
C GLY A 69 -6.84 -16.28 -11.03
N PHE A 70 -6.06 -16.53 -9.98
CA PHE A 70 -4.66 -16.15 -9.94
C PHE A 70 -3.80 -17.40 -9.86
N THR A 71 -2.81 -17.52 -10.74
CA THR A 71 -1.72 -18.48 -10.56
C THR A 71 -0.89 -18.04 -9.34
N PRO A 72 -0.46 -18.96 -8.46
CA PRO A 72 0.46 -18.62 -7.37
C PRO A 72 1.73 -17.99 -7.92
N LEU A 73 2.12 -16.84 -7.36
CA LEU A 73 3.34 -16.13 -7.71
C LEU A 73 4.28 -16.08 -6.50
N SER A 74 5.57 -16.30 -6.74
CA SER A 74 6.63 -16.02 -5.78
C SER A 74 7.33 -14.73 -6.19
N ILE A 75 7.52 -13.82 -5.25
CA ILE A 75 8.18 -12.53 -5.49
C ILE A 75 9.42 -12.39 -4.62
N MET A 76 10.51 -11.89 -5.20
CA MET A 76 11.68 -11.45 -4.46
C MET A 76 11.61 -9.92 -4.32
N VAL A 77 11.77 -9.42 -3.10
CA VAL A 77 11.78 -7.97 -2.84
C VAL A 77 13.24 -7.50 -2.80
N HIS A 78 13.59 -6.58 -3.69
CA HIS A 78 14.97 -6.11 -3.85
C HIS A 78 15.28 -4.81 -3.12
N GLU A 79 14.27 -3.98 -2.85
CA GLU A 79 14.46 -2.67 -2.24
C GLU A 79 13.22 -2.24 -1.47
N THR A 80 13.44 -1.33 -0.52
CA THR A 80 12.41 -0.51 0.10
C THR A 80 12.53 0.92 -0.42
N VAL A 81 11.40 1.54 -0.68
CA VAL A 81 11.34 2.91 -1.20
C VAL A 81 10.55 3.77 -0.22
N LEU A 82 11.15 4.86 0.23
CA LEU A 82 10.49 5.86 1.04
C LEU A 82 9.85 6.91 0.13
N PHE A 83 8.55 7.11 0.30
CA PHE A 83 7.79 8.11 -0.44
C PHE A 83 7.38 9.29 0.43
N GLN A 84 7.44 10.50 -0.13
CA GLN A 84 6.75 11.66 0.39
C GLN A 84 5.42 11.78 -0.34
N SER A 85 4.33 11.96 0.41
CA SER A 85 3.04 12.26 -0.21
C SER A 85 2.68 13.74 -0.06
N SER A 86 2.34 14.39 -1.17
CA SER A 86 1.78 15.74 -1.18
C SER A 86 0.27 15.66 -1.41
N LEU A 87 -0.51 15.79 -0.34
CA LEU A 87 -1.97 15.80 -0.42
C LEU A 87 -2.45 16.92 -1.36
N GLY A 88 -3.23 16.58 -2.38
CA GLY A 88 -3.88 17.55 -3.28
C GLY A 88 -3.20 17.79 -4.64
N ARG A 89 -2.05 17.16 -4.95
CA ARG A 89 -1.43 17.20 -6.29
C ARG A 89 -1.66 15.91 -7.06
N SER A 90 -1.70 15.97 -8.40
CA SER A 90 -1.93 14.80 -9.28
C SER A 90 -0.77 13.79 -9.24
N SER A 91 0.47 14.23 -8.97
CA SER A 91 1.61 13.37 -8.63
C SER A 91 1.73 13.24 -7.10
N MET A 92 0.91 12.36 -6.52
CA MET A 92 0.76 12.26 -5.05
C MET A 92 1.96 11.65 -4.32
N TYR A 93 2.98 11.13 -5.01
CA TYR A 93 4.12 10.46 -4.39
C TYR A 93 5.44 10.87 -5.05
N GLU A 94 6.39 11.31 -4.22
CA GLU A 94 7.78 11.60 -4.59
C GLU A 94 8.69 10.60 -3.89
N ILE A 95 9.69 10.06 -4.59
CA ILE A 95 10.68 9.14 -4.00
C ILE A 95 11.71 9.98 -3.24
N ILE A 96 11.80 9.76 -1.94
CA ILE A 96 12.80 10.41 -1.07
C ILE A 96 14.07 9.56 -1.01
N HIS A 97 13.92 8.24 -0.93
CA HIS A 97 15.03 7.32 -0.71
C HIS A 97 14.71 5.92 -1.21
N ARG A 98 15.76 5.20 -1.63
CA ARG A 98 15.74 3.78 -1.97
C ARG A 98 16.83 3.07 -1.19
N SER A 99 16.47 2.00 -0.50
CA SER A 99 17.41 1.14 0.21
C SER A 99 17.27 -0.29 -0.30
N PRO A 100 18.35 -0.92 -0.79
CA PRO A 100 18.30 -2.34 -1.14
C PRO A 100 17.95 -3.21 0.09
N LEU A 101 17.38 -4.37 -0.18
CA LEU A 101 17.18 -5.46 0.76
C LEU A 101 18.20 -6.56 0.41
N GLY A 102 19.20 -6.76 1.27
CA GLY A 102 20.32 -7.67 1.03
C GLY A 102 21.58 -7.21 1.73
#